data_AF-R7VBD3-F1
#
_entry.id   AF-R7VBD3-F1
#
_cell.length_a   1.000
_cell.length_b   1.000
_cell.length_c   1.000
_cell.angle_alpha   90.00
_cell.angle_beta   90.00
_cell.angle_gamma   90.00
#
_symmetry.space_group_name_H-M   'P 1'
#
loop_
_entity.id
_entity.type
_entity.pdbx_description
1 polymer ?
#
loop_
_entity_poly.entity_id
_entity_poly.type
_entity_poly.pdbx_seq_one_letter_code
_entity_poly.pdbx_strand_id
1 'polypeptide(L)'
;MALRINRVTDLSHVISLLVVMVSIGQVYTLNNDNDSTWNNNFDDEGLTCWTCPNKTDNEICNDWAPDKECSPNHTVCKTVHRIDAQSGDTLGVFKQCSLPRNCNYDVIGCHATESDGVQVCSPCQ
;
A
#
# COMPACT_ATOMS: atom_id res chain seq x y z
N MET A 1 42.13 -18.04 38.47
CA MET A 1 41.52 -17.09 39.43
C MET A 1 41.88 -15.67 38.98
N ALA A 2 40.86 -14.84 38.74
CA ALA A 2 40.85 -13.40 38.48
C ALA A 2 41.67 -12.81 37.29
N LEU A 3 41.00 -12.64 36.15
CA LEU A 3 41.32 -11.57 35.18
C LEU A 3 40.79 -10.24 35.76
N ARG A 4 41.69 -9.27 35.99
CA ARG A 4 41.31 -7.88 36.30
C ARG A 4 40.71 -7.25 35.05
N ILE A 5 39.42 -6.91 35.11
CA ILE A 5 38.77 -6.06 34.10
C ILE A 5 39.13 -4.62 34.46
N ASN A 6 40.03 -3.99 33.71
CA ASN A 6 40.27 -2.56 33.80
C ASN A 6 39.05 -1.82 33.22
N ARG A 7 38.30 -1.12 34.07
CA ARG A 7 37.30 -0.13 33.63
C ARG A 7 38.03 1.02 32.96
N VAL A 8 38.05 1.03 31.63
CA VAL A 8 38.33 2.23 30.84
C VAL A 8 36.99 2.78 30.40
N THR A 9 36.41 3.68 31.20
CA THR A 9 35.26 4.50 30.77
C THR A 9 35.80 5.60 29.87
N ASP A 10 35.97 5.29 28.59
CA ASP A 10 36.41 6.24 27.58
C ASP A 10 35.27 7.21 27.28
N LEU A 11 35.37 8.45 27.77
CA LEU A 11 34.37 9.51 27.55
C LEU A 11 34.09 9.73 26.05
N SER A 12 35.05 9.41 25.18
CA SER A 12 34.95 9.57 23.73
C SER A 12 33.87 8.67 23.12
N HIS A 13 33.71 7.44 23.63
CA HIS A 13 32.66 6.51 23.17
C HIS A 13 31.27 6.92 23.65
N VAL A 14 31.17 7.51 24.85
CA VAL A 14 29.89 7.99 25.39
C VAL A 14 29.40 9.21 24.62
N ILE A 15 30.30 10.14 24.26
CA ILE A 15 29.98 11.32 23.44
C ILE A 15 29.53 10.89 22.04
N SER A 16 30.18 9.88 21.45
CA SER A 16 29.83 9.37 20.12
C SER A 16 28.42 8.76 20.09
N LEU A 17 28.05 8.00 21.12
CA LEU A 17 26.69 7.45 21.27
C LEU A 17 25.64 8.56 21.50
N LEU A 18 25.96 9.59 22.28
CA LEU A 18 25.06 10.72 22.51
C LEU A 18 24.80 11.53 21.23
N VAL A 19 25.81 11.74 20.38
CA VAL A 19 25.65 12.43 19.08
C VAL A 19 24.75 11.63 18.13
N VAL A 20 24.88 10.30 18.14
CA VAL A 20 23.99 9.41 17.38
C VAL A 20 22.55 9.51 17.90
N MET A 21 22.33 9.51 19.22
CA MET A 21 20.97 9.66 19.77
C MET A 21 20.34 11.05 19.50
N VAL A 22 21.14 12.12 19.44
CA VAL A 22 20.65 13.47 19.09
C VAL A 22 20.29 13.57 17.60
N SER A 23 21.06 12.93 16.72
CA SER A 23 20.78 12.92 15.28
C SER A 23 19.60 12.01 14.92
N ILE A 24 19.43 10.86 15.58
CA ILE A 24 18.23 10.02 15.39
C ILE A 24 17.01 10.70 16.05
N GLY A 25 17.18 11.43 17.16
CA GLY A 25 16.11 12.17 17.84
C GLY A 25 15.47 13.29 17.02
N GLN A 26 16.21 13.86 16.05
CA GLN A 26 15.65 14.82 15.09
C GLN A 26 14.97 14.15 13.88
N VAL A 27 15.31 12.90 13.56
CA VAL A 27 14.68 12.16 12.45
C VAL A 27 13.30 11.60 12.85
N TYR A 28 13.02 11.44 14.15
CA TYR A 28 11.71 11.00 14.64
C TYR A 28 10.65 12.10 14.78
N THR A 29 10.91 13.34 14.35
CA THR A 29 9.80 14.28 14.12
C THR A 29 9.07 13.85 12.85
N LEU A 30 8.28 12.77 12.95
CA LEU A 30 7.27 12.49 11.95
C LEU A 30 6.30 13.66 11.93
N ASN A 31 6.13 14.22 10.74
CA ASN A 31 5.24 15.30 10.41
C ASN A 31 3.89 15.09 11.11
N ASN A 32 3.56 16.01 12.01
CA ASN A 32 2.20 16.13 12.51
C ASN A 32 1.48 17.03 11.51
N ASP A 33 1.12 16.46 10.36
CA ASP A 33 0.17 17.07 9.44
C ASP A 33 -1.22 17.04 10.12
N ASN A 34 -1.41 17.90 11.12
CA ASN A 34 -2.74 18.24 11.61
C ASN A 34 -3.41 19.13 10.57
N ASP A 35 -3.73 18.57 9.41
CA ASP A 35 -4.82 19.08 8.58
C ASP A 35 -6.14 18.54 9.13
N SER A 36 -6.50 18.96 10.34
CA SER A 36 -7.77 18.64 10.97
C SER A 36 -8.81 19.71 10.65
N THR A 37 -8.91 20.09 9.37
CA THR A 37 -10.05 20.85 8.82
C THR A 37 -10.71 20.13 7.65
N TRP A 38 -10.80 18.80 7.71
CA TRP A 38 -11.85 18.09 6.97
C TRP A 38 -13.12 18.14 7.82
N ASN A 39 -13.99 19.09 7.48
CA ASN A 39 -15.35 19.20 8.00
C ASN A 39 -16.02 17.82 7.82
N ASN A 40 -16.41 17.16 8.91
CA ASN A 40 -16.97 15.80 8.93
C ASN A 40 -18.40 15.77 8.35
N ASN A 41 -18.52 16.05 7.06
CA ASN A 41 -19.71 15.82 6.24
C ASN A 41 -19.34 14.97 5.01
N PHE A 42 -18.30 14.15 5.11
CA PHE A 42 -17.86 13.24 4.04
C PHE A 42 -18.64 11.90 4.06
N ASP A 43 -19.44 11.66 5.09
CA ASP A 43 -20.24 10.43 5.24
C ASP A 43 -21.49 10.38 4.33
N ASP A 44 -21.74 11.44 3.54
CA ASP A 44 -22.87 11.51 2.58
C ASP A 44 -22.40 11.40 1.11
N GLU A 45 -21.09 11.29 0.86
CA GLU A 45 -20.54 11.07 -0.48
C GLU A 45 -20.40 9.56 -0.72
N GLY A 46 -21.03 9.06 -1.78
CA GLY A 46 -20.99 7.64 -2.11
C GLY A 46 -19.57 7.17 -2.44
N LEU A 47 -19.25 5.89 -2.21
CA LEU A 47 -17.94 5.33 -2.58
C LEU A 47 -17.69 5.55 -4.07
N THR A 48 -16.55 6.15 -4.42
CA THR A 48 -16.03 6.23 -5.78
C THR A 48 -14.81 5.32 -5.93
N CYS A 49 -14.65 4.71 -7.10
CA CYS A 49 -13.51 3.86 -7.42
C CYS A 49 -12.94 4.23 -8.79
N TRP A 50 -11.64 4.06 -8.98
CA TRP A 50 -11.07 3.94 -10.31
C TRP A 50 -11.70 2.72 -10.99
N THR A 51 -12.53 2.92 -12.02
CA THR A 51 -13.15 1.83 -12.78
C THR A 51 -12.68 1.86 -14.22
N CYS A 52 -12.30 0.71 -14.77
CA CYS A 52 -11.84 0.60 -16.15
C CYS A 52 -12.04 -0.81 -16.72
N PRO A 53 -12.35 -0.95 -18.03
CA PRO A 53 -12.21 -2.23 -18.72
C PRO A 53 -10.73 -2.59 -18.79
N ASN A 54 -10.40 -3.81 -19.20
CA ASN A 54 -9.00 -4.25 -19.29
C ASN A 54 -8.14 -3.27 -20.11
N LYS A 55 -7.18 -2.62 -19.45
CA LYS A 55 -6.17 -1.71 -20.03
C LYS A 55 -4.79 -2.34 -19.94
N THR A 56 -3.84 -1.80 -20.71
CA THR A 56 -2.46 -2.29 -20.78
C THR A 56 -1.67 -2.05 -19.51
N ASP A 57 -2.02 -1.05 -18.71
CA ASP A 57 -1.39 -0.71 -17.45
C ASP A 57 -2.35 0.02 -16.50
N ASN A 58 -1.84 0.33 -15.31
CA ASN A 58 -2.57 1.00 -14.24
C ASN A 58 -2.81 2.49 -14.51
N GLU A 59 -1.88 3.16 -15.18
CA GLU A 59 -1.93 4.60 -15.44
C GLU A 59 -3.01 4.90 -16.47
N ILE A 60 -3.02 4.18 -17.59
CA ILE A 60 -4.05 4.25 -18.63
C ILE A 60 -5.43 3.86 -18.07
N CYS A 61 -5.48 2.94 -17.11
CA CYS A 61 -6.73 2.63 -16.41
C CYS A 61 -7.23 3.82 -15.57
N ASN A 62 -6.33 4.48 -14.85
CA ASN A 62 -6.69 5.65 -14.05
C ASN A 62 -7.13 6.81 -14.95
N ASP A 63 -6.38 7.13 -16.00
CA ASP A 63 -6.72 8.21 -16.94
C ASP A 63 -8.06 7.99 -17.66
N TRP A 64 -8.50 6.73 -17.79
CA TRP A 64 -9.80 6.41 -18.37
C TRP A 64 -10.97 6.53 -17.40
N ALA A 65 -10.72 6.43 -16.08
CA ALA A 65 -11.81 6.15 -15.17
C ALA A 65 -12.82 7.31 -15.08
N PRO A 66 -14.12 6.99 -15.08
CA PRO A 66 -15.15 7.98 -14.90
C PRO A 66 -15.20 8.45 -13.44
N ASP A 67 -15.44 9.74 -13.24
CA ASP A 67 -15.79 10.31 -11.94
C ASP A 67 -17.27 9.99 -11.63
N LYS A 68 -17.51 8.77 -11.15
CA LYS A 68 -18.85 8.25 -10.87
C LYS A 68 -18.87 7.42 -9.60
N GLU A 69 -19.88 7.67 -8.77
CA GLU A 69 -20.18 6.85 -7.60
C GLU A 69 -20.53 5.41 -7.96
N CYS A 70 -20.09 4.50 -7.08
CA CYS A 70 -20.48 3.12 -7.09
C CYS A 70 -21.96 2.96 -6.73
N SER A 71 -22.56 1.85 -7.16
CA SER A 71 -23.90 1.51 -6.69
C SER A 71 -23.89 1.25 -5.17
N PRO A 72 -24.97 1.54 -4.42
CA PRO A 72 -24.98 1.46 -2.96
C PRO A 72 -24.60 0.10 -2.35
N ASN A 73 -24.73 -0.98 -3.12
CA ASN A 73 -24.34 -2.33 -2.71
C ASN A 73 -22.89 -2.70 -3.08
N HIS A 74 -22.22 -1.92 -3.92
CA HIS A 74 -20.83 -2.12 -4.31
C HIS A 74 -19.92 -1.25 -3.45
N THR A 75 -19.68 -1.71 -2.22
CA THR A 75 -19.03 -0.93 -1.16
C THR A 75 -17.53 -1.22 -1.03
N VAL A 76 -16.90 -1.78 -2.06
CA VAL A 76 -15.44 -2.01 -2.12
C VAL A 76 -14.93 -1.80 -3.54
N CYS A 77 -13.70 -1.30 -3.68
CA CYS A 77 -13.03 -1.19 -4.96
C CYS A 77 -12.18 -2.44 -5.20
N LYS A 78 -12.39 -3.13 -6.33
CA LYS A 78 -11.60 -4.31 -6.71
C LYS A 78 -10.72 -4.01 -7.91
N THR A 79 -9.44 -4.36 -7.81
CA THR A 79 -8.51 -4.37 -8.94
C THR A 79 -8.20 -5.81 -9.32
N VAL A 80 -8.06 -6.10 -10.61
CA VAL A 80 -7.54 -7.36 -11.14
C VAL A 80 -6.35 -7.00 -12.02
N HIS A 81 -5.16 -7.41 -11.59
CA HIS A 81 -3.91 -7.12 -12.27
C HIS A 81 -3.31 -8.43 -12.78
N ARG A 82 -3.29 -8.57 -14.11
CA ARG A 82 -2.66 -9.68 -14.80
C ARG A 82 -1.21 -9.31 -15.08
N ILE A 83 -0.30 -10.17 -14.65
CA ILE A 83 1.14 -9.95 -14.72
C ILE A 83 1.76 -11.18 -15.35
N ASP A 84 2.75 -10.97 -16.23
CA ASP A 84 3.59 -12.04 -16.73
C ASP A 84 4.49 -12.54 -15.60
N ALA A 85 4.39 -13.82 -15.26
CA ALA A 85 5.03 -14.40 -14.08
C ALA A 85 6.56 -14.49 -14.22
N GLN A 86 7.12 -14.38 -15.42
CA GLN A 86 8.57 -14.44 -15.66
C GLN A 86 9.21 -13.05 -15.69
N SER A 87 8.64 -12.12 -16.44
CA SER A 87 9.15 -10.76 -16.61
C SER A 87 8.65 -9.81 -15.53
N GLY A 88 7.48 -10.06 -14.94
CA GLY A 88 6.79 -9.11 -14.07
C GLY A 88 6.02 -8.03 -14.85
N ASP A 89 5.97 -8.12 -16.18
CA ASP A 89 5.32 -7.12 -17.01
C ASP A 89 3.80 -7.17 -16.85
N THR A 90 3.17 -6.01 -16.93
CA THR A 90 1.70 -5.94 -16.87
C THR A 90 1.11 -6.45 -18.18
N LEU A 91 0.29 -7.49 -18.07
CA LEU A 91 -0.48 -8.05 -19.17
C LEU A 91 -1.89 -7.46 -19.25
N GLY A 92 -2.35 -6.86 -18.15
CA GLY A 92 -3.54 -6.03 -18.15
C GLY A 92 -4.06 -5.68 -16.77
N VAL A 93 -4.78 -4.57 -16.68
CA VAL A 93 -5.41 -4.06 -15.46
C VAL A 93 -6.89 -3.83 -15.69
N PHE A 94 -7.71 -4.36 -14.79
CA PHE A 94 -9.15 -4.15 -14.75
C PHE A 94 -9.54 -3.68 -13.36
N LYS A 95 -10.38 -2.64 -13.26
CA LYS A 95 -10.85 -2.12 -11.97
C LYS A 95 -12.35 -1.89 -11.97
N GLN A 96 -12.99 -2.18 -10.84
CA GLN A 96 -14.43 -2.03 -10.70
C GLN A 96 -14.85 -1.75 -9.26
N CYS A 97 -15.99 -1.07 -9.10
CA CYS A 97 -16.80 -1.19 -7.89
C CYS A 97 -17.22 -2.66 -7.76
N SER A 98 -17.13 -3.24 -6.57
CA SER A 98 -17.40 -4.64 -6.34
C SER A 98 -18.23 -4.84 -5.07
N LEU A 99 -18.90 -5.99 -5.00
CA LEU A 99 -19.57 -6.43 -3.78
C LEU A 99 -18.53 -6.97 -2.78
N PRO A 100 -18.70 -6.75 -1.46
CA PRO A 100 -17.77 -7.26 -0.44
C PRO A 100 -17.51 -8.77 -0.54
N ARG A 101 -18.54 -9.55 -0.91
CA ARG A 101 -18.42 -11.01 -1.09
C ARG A 101 -17.41 -11.44 -2.16
N ASN A 102 -17.08 -10.56 -3.12
CA ASN A 102 -16.10 -10.84 -4.18
C ASN A 102 -14.64 -10.57 -3.73
N CYS A 103 -14.47 -10.20 -2.46
CA CYS A 103 -13.21 -9.87 -1.80
C CYS A 103 -12.99 -10.77 -0.58
N ASN A 104 -13.45 -12.01 -0.65
CA ASN A 104 -13.14 -13.02 0.37
C ASN A 104 -11.64 -13.39 0.33
N TYR A 105 -11.16 -14.02 1.40
CA TYR A 105 -9.75 -14.38 1.55
C TYR A 105 -9.24 -15.30 0.43
N ASP A 106 -10.11 -16.12 -0.17
CA ASP A 106 -9.73 -17.07 -1.22
C ASP A 106 -9.53 -16.38 -2.60
N VAL A 107 -10.12 -15.21 -2.80
CA VAL A 107 -10.11 -14.46 -4.07
C VAL A 107 -9.12 -13.29 -4.06
N ILE A 108 -8.80 -12.75 -2.87
CA ILE A 108 -7.83 -11.67 -2.73
C ILE A 108 -6.39 -12.19 -2.71
N GLY A 109 -5.45 -11.36 -3.16
CA GLY A 109 -4.03 -11.73 -3.25
C GLY A 109 -3.63 -12.14 -4.66
N CYS A 110 -2.43 -12.72 -4.77
CA CYS A 110 -1.83 -13.10 -6.04
C CYS A 110 -1.82 -14.62 -6.19
N HIS A 111 -2.32 -15.13 -7.30
CA HIS A 111 -2.30 -16.55 -7.63
C HIS A 111 -1.82 -16.76 -9.06
N ALA A 112 -1.08 -17.86 -9.27
CA ALA A 112 -0.77 -18.33 -10.62
C ALA A 112 -2.07 -18.80 -11.28
N THR A 113 -2.25 -18.48 -12.55
CA THR A 113 -3.37 -19.01 -13.33
C THR A 113 -3.02 -20.35 -13.93
N GLU A 114 -4.03 -21.09 -14.41
CA GLU A 114 -3.80 -22.32 -15.19
C GLU A 114 -3.07 -22.05 -16.52
N SER A 115 -3.04 -20.80 -16.98
CA SER A 115 -2.21 -20.40 -18.12
C SER A 115 -0.77 -20.22 -17.67
N ASP A 116 0.11 -21.05 -18.23
CA ASP A 116 1.55 -20.99 -17.99
C ASP A 116 2.06 -19.56 -18.20
N GLY A 117 2.74 -19.03 -17.18
CA GLY A 117 3.39 -17.73 -17.24
C GLY A 117 2.50 -16.53 -16.88
N VAL A 118 1.27 -16.72 -16.38
CA VAL A 118 0.44 -15.58 -15.91
C VAL A 118 0.13 -15.68 -14.41
N GLN A 119 0.40 -14.59 -13.70
CA GLN A 119 -0.01 -14.35 -12.32
C GLN A 119 -1.14 -13.32 -12.28
N VAL A 120 -2.15 -13.55 -11.45
CA VAL A 120 -3.27 -12.62 -11.23
C VAL A 120 -3.25 -12.14 -9.79
N CYS A 121 -3.14 -10.84 -9.59
CA CYS A 121 -3.25 -10.17 -8.30
C CYS A 121 -4.57 -9.42 -8.20
N SER A 122 -5.38 -9.70 -7.18
CA SER A 122 -6.73 -9.13 -7.05
C SER A 122 -7.01 -8.48 -5.69
N PRO A 123 -6.40 -7.32 -5.37
CA PRO A 123 -6.67 -6.64 -4.11
C PRO A 123 -8.07 -5.99 -4.10
N CYS A 124 -8.61 -5.82 -2.89
CA CYS A 124 -9.76 -4.96 -2.64
C CYS A 124 -9.42 -3.90 -1.58
N GLN A 125 -9.98 -2.71 -1.74
CA GLN A 125 -9.81 -1.55 -0.85
C GLN A 125 -11.17 -0.89 -0.58
#